data_AF-A0A1T4UGB1-F1
#
_entry.id   AF-A0A1T4UGB1-F1
#
_cell.length_a   1.000
_cell.length_b   1.000
_cell.length_c   1.000
_cell.angle_alpha   90.00
_cell.angle_beta   90.00
_cell.angle_gamma   90.00
#
_symmetry.space_group_name_H-M   'P 1'
#
loop_
_entity.id
_entity.type
_entity.pdbx_description
1 polymer ?
#
loop_
_entity_poly.entity_id
_entity_poly.type
_entity_poly.pdbx_seq_one_letter_code
_entity_poly.pdbx_strand_id
1 'polypeptide(L)'
;MLFKDELKASLSTPISEKLPCGDYLKADRSKYRPLRNQFNVAQTSLRKLAQNPDETELETLIEENISNWNTLSSALTNVFKSQSRDIELIGWMLAAQFVLDETGEGAANVTAWLEELVDEHWDLLNPHIDAASLNADSDDDAKTKQYEAKIKAFFQICGDSEDSCLIYGPLLMFPIIGDVTFFRFQSAEKKGETNKLKSEIAPYIQQSKPQVQLLVEHLDAMRRSCLSISEKVNAYTKPLGLPGINFTFVLSLGFVA
;
A
#
# COMPACT_ATOMS: atom_id res chain seq x y z
N MET A 1 -2.53 11.03 7.31
CA MET A 1 -1.50 11.04 8.36
C MET A 1 -0.26 10.40 7.78
N LEU A 2 0.92 10.99 7.92
CA LEU A 2 2.13 10.37 7.37
C LEU A 2 2.58 9.20 8.25
N PHE A 3 2.97 8.10 7.63
CA PHE A 3 3.44 6.89 8.30
C PHE A 3 4.96 6.95 8.53
N LYS A 4 5.37 7.79 9.48
CA LYS A 4 6.78 7.99 9.82
C LYS A 4 7.31 6.90 10.75
N ASP A 5 8.63 6.86 10.93
CA ASP A 5 9.31 5.94 11.84
C ASP A 5 8.76 5.97 13.27
N GLU A 6 8.37 7.15 13.79
CA GLU A 6 7.80 7.22 15.14
C GLU A 6 6.44 6.51 15.23
N LEU A 7 5.63 6.61 14.17
CA LEU A 7 4.37 5.87 14.10
C LEU A 7 4.65 4.37 13.99
N LYS A 8 5.56 3.96 13.09
CA LYS A 8 5.97 2.57 12.94
C LYS A 8 6.42 1.98 14.28
N ALA A 9 7.32 2.65 14.98
CA ALA A 9 7.83 2.22 16.29
C ALA A 9 6.71 2.12 17.34
N SER A 10 5.74 3.05 17.32
CA SER A 10 4.59 2.99 18.23
C SER A 10 3.66 1.79 17.97
N LEU A 11 3.68 1.24 16.76
CA LEU A 11 2.86 0.11 16.32
C LEU A 11 3.55 -1.25 16.52
N SER A 12 4.82 -1.28 16.97
CA SER A 12 5.51 -2.54 17.29
C SER A 12 4.89 -3.24 18.51
N THR A 13 4.35 -2.49 19.47
CA THR A 13 3.73 -3.05 20.68
C THR A 13 2.40 -3.77 20.37
N PRO A 14 2.21 -5.03 20.80
CA PRO A 14 0.95 -5.78 20.63
C PRO A 14 -0.29 -4.97 21.01
N ILE A 15 -1.39 -5.11 20.26
CA ILE A 15 -2.66 -4.44 20.59
C ILE A 15 -3.18 -4.89 21.95
N SER A 16 -3.04 -6.18 22.26
CA SER A 16 -3.32 -6.75 23.58
C SER A 16 -2.57 -8.07 23.77
N GLU A 17 -2.46 -8.56 25.01
CA GLU A 17 -1.85 -9.86 25.31
C GLU A 17 -2.58 -11.03 24.64
N LYS A 18 -3.92 -10.94 24.53
CA LYS A 18 -4.75 -12.02 23.98
C LYS A 18 -4.83 -11.98 22.45
N LEU A 19 -4.86 -10.78 21.89
CA LEU A 19 -4.96 -10.54 20.45
C LEU A 19 -3.87 -9.54 20.04
N PRO A 20 -2.62 -9.99 19.83
CA PRO A 20 -1.51 -9.11 19.45
C PRO A 20 -1.76 -8.30 18.18
N CYS A 21 -2.50 -8.88 17.22
CA CYS A 21 -2.92 -8.23 15.98
C CYS A 21 -4.39 -7.76 16.00
N GLY A 22 -5.08 -7.83 17.14
CA GLY A 22 -6.47 -7.39 17.27
C GLY A 22 -7.47 -8.22 16.46
N ASP A 23 -8.66 -7.67 16.26
CA ASP A 23 -9.81 -8.35 15.65
C ASP A 23 -9.77 -8.31 14.11
N TYR A 24 -10.30 -9.35 13.46
CA TYR A 24 -10.56 -9.32 12.03
C TYR A 24 -11.79 -8.45 11.70
N LEU A 25 -11.57 -7.17 11.40
CA LEU A 25 -12.66 -6.20 11.28
C LEU A 25 -13.68 -6.52 10.20
N LYS A 26 -13.32 -7.23 9.13
CA LYS A 26 -14.26 -7.59 8.05
C LYS A 26 -15.39 -8.50 8.52
N ALA A 27 -15.19 -9.23 9.63
CA ALA A 27 -16.24 -9.99 10.31
C ALA A 27 -17.25 -9.06 11.02
N ASP A 28 -16.82 -7.88 11.46
CA ASP A 28 -17.67 -6.83 12.04
C ASP A 28 -17.98 -5.73 11.01
N ARG A 29 -19.11 -5.90 10.31
CA ARG A 29 -19.58 -4.96 9.29
C ARG A 29 -19.73 -3.52 9.81
N SER A 30 -20.01 -3.34 11.10
CA SER A 30 -20.22 -2.01 11.68
C SER A 30 -18.91 -1.21 11.77
N LYS A 31 -17.79 -1.90 12.04
CA LYS A 31 -16.44 -1.31 12.10
C LYS A 31 -15.78 -1.21 10.73
N TYR A 32 -15.96 -2.21 9.87
CA TYR A 32 -15.29 -2.27 8.58
C TYR A 32 -15.93 -1.39 7.49
N ARG A 33 -17.26 -1.28 7.45
CA ARG A 33 -17.96 -0.51 6.39
C ARG A 33 -17.55 0.97 6.35
N PRO A 34 -17.39 1.69 7.48
CA PRO A 34 -16.89 3.06 7.47
C PRO A 34 -15.51 3.20 6.79
N LEU A 35 -14.56 2.31 7.11
CA LEU A 35 -13.22 2.32 6.52
C LEU A 35 -13.27 2.07 5.02
N ARG A 36 -14.04 1.05 4.60
CA ARG A 36 -14.23 0.75 3.17
C ARG A 36 -14.87 1.91 2.42
N ASN A 37 -15.84 2.61 3.02
CA ASN A 37 -16.45 3.78 2.41
C ASN A 37 -15.43 4.91 2.23
N GLN A 38 -14.61 5.21 3.25
CA GLN A 38 -13.54 6.21 3.15
C GLN A 38 -12.55 5.84 2.05
N PHE A 39 -12.16 4.56 1.99
CA PHE A 39 -11.27 4.06 0.93
C PHE A 39 -11.88 4.22 -0.46
N ASN A 40 -13.15 3.86 -0.66
CA ASN A 40 -13.84 4.07 -1.94
C ASN A 40 -13.91 5.56 -2.34
N VAL A 41 -14.14 6.46 -1.37
CA VAL A 41 -14.15 7.91 -1.62
C VAL A 41 -12.77 8.38 -2.06
N ALA A 42 -11.70 7.97 -1.37
CA ALA A 42 -10.33 8.33 -1.72
C ALA A 42 -9.90 7.78 -3.11
N GLN A 43 -10.28 6.54 -3.44
CA GLN A 43 -10.07 5.99 -4.78
C GLN A 43 -10.84 6.77 -5.86
N THR A 44 -12.06 7.22 -5.54
CA THR A 44 -12.90 7.97 -6.47
C THR A 44 -12.31 9.36 -6.73
N SER A 45 -11.82 10.08 -5.71
CA SER A 45 -11.16 11.37 -5.90
C SER A 45 -9.87 11.25 -6.70
N LEU A 46 -9.08 10.20 -6.48
CA LEU A 46 -7.86 9.96 -7.26
C LEU A 46 -8.19 9.71 -8.74
N ARG A 47 -9.25 8.93 -9.02
CA ARG A 47 -9.70 8.68 -10.40
C ARG A 47 -10.15 9.96 -11.09
N LYS A 48 -10.89 10.84 -10.40
CA LYS A 48 -11.29 12.15 -10.94
C LYS A 48 -10.06 12.98 -11.30
N LEU A 49 -9.06 13.03 -10.41
CA LEU A 49 -7.83 13.77 -10.65
C LEU A 49 -7.03 13.23 -11.85
N ALA A 50 -7.02 11.91 -12.06
CA ALA A 50 -6.33 11.27 -13.17
C ALA A 50 -7.02 11.45 -14.55
N GLN A 51 -8.26 11.98 -14.59
CA GLN A 51 -9.05 12.12 -15.83
C GLN A 51 -8.77 13.40 -16.63
N ASN A 52 -7.62 14.05 -16.42
CA ASN A 52 -7.24 15.34 -17.03
C ASN A 52 -8.31 16.42 -16.79
N PRO A 53 -8.51 16.83 -15.53
CA PRO A 53 -9.51 17.85 -15.21
C PRO A 53 -9.14 19.20 -15.83
N ASP A 54 -10.15 20.06 -15.99
CA ASP A 54 -9.95 21.44 -16.40
C ASP A 54 -9.04 22.19 -15.41
N GLU A 55 -8.16 23.06 -15.89
CA GLU A 55 -7.19 23.80 -15.06
C GLU A 55 -7.87 24.60 -13.94
N THR A 56 -9.12 25.05 -14.16
CA THR A 56 -9.91 25.81 -13.18
C THR A 56 -10.40 24.96 -12.01
N GLU A 57 -10.47 23.64 -12.16
CA GLU A 57 -10.93 22.69 -11.12
C GLU A 57 -9.78 21.89 -10.51
N LEU A 58 -8.59 21.90 -11.13
CA LEU A 58 -7.45 21.07 -10.77
C LEU A 58 -7.02 21.25 -9.31
N GLU A 59 -6.84 22.50 -8.86
CA GLU A 59 -6.43 22.79 -7.48
C GLU A 59 -7.43 22.23 -6.46
N THR A 60 -8.73 22.48 -6.70
CA THR A 60 -9.81 21.96 -5.86
C THR A 60 -9.81 20.42 -5.80
N LEU A 61 -9.58 19.75 -6.94
CA LEU A 61 -9.54 18.29 -7.01
C LEU A 61 -8.31 17.70 -6.32
N ILE A 62 -7.16 18.39 -6.38
CA ILE A 62 -5.95 18.01 -5.64
C ILE A 62 -6.23 18.09 -4.13
N GLU A 63 -6.78 19.20 -3.66
CA GLU A 63 -7.12 19.39 -2.24
C GLU A 63 -8.15 18.37 -1.75
N GLU A 64 -9.22 18.12 -2.53
CA GLU A 64 -10.22 17.09 -2.22
C GLU A 64 -9.58 15.71 -2.12
N ASN A 65 -8.70 15.37 -3.07
CA ASN A 65 -8.02 14.09 -3.09
C ASN A 65 -7.12 13.91 -1.85
N ILE A 66 -6.25 14.89 -1.56
CA ILE A 66 -5.37 14.87 -0.38
C ILE A 66 -6.22 14.74 0.90
N SER A 67 -7.30 15.51 1.02
CA SER A 67 -8.20 15.45 2.18
C SER A 67 -8.83 14.06 2.39
N ASN A 68 -9.30 13.43 1.31
CA ASN A 68 -9.91 12.10 1.38
C ASN A 68 -8.89 11.02 1.78
N TRP A 69 -7.69 11.02 1.19
CA TRP A 69 -6.63 10.08 1.55
C TRP A 69 -6.13 10.33 2.98
N ASN A 70 -6.03 11.59 3.41
CA ASN A 70 -5.65 11.94 4.77
C ASN A 70 -6.67 11.46 5.80
N THR A 71 -7.97 11.56 5.48
CA THR A 71 -9.07 11.04 6.30
C THR A 71 -8.97 9.53 6.47
N LEU A 72 -8.81 8.80 5.36
CA LEU A 72 -8.60 7.33 5.39
C LEU A 72 -7.38 6.97 6.22
N SER A 73 -6.23 7.58 5.93
CA SER A 73 -4.97 7.28 6.62
C SER A 73 -5.05 7.55 8.13
N SER A 74 -5.74 8.61 8.55
CA SER A 74 -5.95 8.90 9.97
C SER A 74 -6.84 7.84 10.64
N ALA A 75 -7.91 7.40 9.96
CA ALA A 75 -8.78 6.34 10.46
C ALA A 75 -8.04 4.99 10.57
N LEU A 76 -7.26 4.62 9.55
CA LEU A 76 -6.42 3.42 9.54
C LEU A 76 -5.37 3.44 10.65
N THR A 77 -4.74 4.60 10.90
CA THR A 77 -3.79 4.75 12.01
C THR A 77 -4.43 4.44 13.35
N ASN A 78 -5.65 4.95 13.58
CA ASN A 78 -6.39 4.66 14.82
C ASN A 78 -6.76 3.17 14.93
N VAL A 79 -7.06 2.51 13.81
CA VAL A 79 -7.32 1.06 13.78
C VAL A 79 -6.06 0.27 14.14
N PHE A 80 -4.91 0.59 13.55
CA PHE A 80 -3.65 -0.11 13.80
C PHE A 80 -3.17 0.01 15.25
N LYS A 81 -3.47 1.13 15.89
CA LYS A 81 -3.09 1.38 17.30
C LYS A 81 -3.84 0.52 18.31
N SER A 82 -5.08 0.11 18.02
CA SER A 82 -5.95 -0.43 19.08
C SER A 82 -6.97 -1.49 18.66
N GLN A 83 -7.17 -1.73 17.37
CA GLN A 83 -8.27 -2.57 16.90
C GLN A 83 -7.81 -3.74 16.03
N SER A 84 -6.96 -3.49 15.04
CA SER A 84 -6.58 -4.55 14.09
C SER A 84 -5.29 -4.22 13.36
N ARG A 85 -4.46 -5.24 13.15
CA ARG A 85 -3.38 -5.28 12.18
C ARG A 85 -3.81 -6.24 11.09
N ASP A 86 -4.20 -5.72 9.92
CA ASP A 86 -4.84 -6.46 8.85
C ASP A 86 -4.17 -6.16 7.51
N ILE A 87 -3.80 -7.20 6.76
CA ILE A 87 -3.08 -7.10 5.48
C ILE A 87 -3.81 -6.20 4.47
N GLU A 88 -5.14 -6.30 4.37
CA GLU A 88 -5.95 -5.50 3.45
C GLU A 88 -5.88 -4.01 3.82
N LEU A 89 -6.08 -3.72 5.11
CA LEU A 89 -6.05 -2.35 5.64
C LEU A 89 -4.65 -1.73 5.55
N ILE A 90 -3.60 -2.53 5.76
CA ILE A 90 -2.21 -2.11 5.58
C ILE A 90 -1.94 -1.77 4.12
N GLY A 91 -2.50 -2.55 3.18
CA GLY A 91 -2.47 -2.21 1.75
C GLY A 91 -3.11 -0.85 1.45
N TRP A 92 -4.25 -0.54 2.08
CA TRP A 92 -4.91 0.77 1.91
C TRP A 92 -4.06 1.91 2.48
N MET A 93 -3.36 1.67 3.60
CA MET A 93 -2.41 2.64 4.15
C MET A 93 -1.24 2.87 3.19
N LEU A 94 -0.69 1.81 2.60
CA LEU A 94 0.39 1.91 1.61
C LEU A 94 -0.01 2.78 0.43
N ALA A 95 -1.21 2.55 -0.13
CA ALA A 95 -1.76 3.39 -1.19
C ALA A 95 -1.92 4.86 -0.76
N ALA A 96 -2.36 5.11 0.48
CA ALA A 96 -2.48 6.45 1.02
C ALA A 96 -1.13 7.16 1.14
N GLN A 97 -0.06 6.45 1.51
CA GLN A 97 1.27 7.06 1.61
C GLN A 97 1.81 7.51 0.25
N PHE A 98 1.56 6.77 -0.82
CA PHE A 98 1.92 7.24 -2.17
C PHE A 98 1.18 8.52 -2.60
N VAL A 99 0.01 8.82 -2.02
CA VAL A 99 -0.71 10.05 -2.34
C VAL A 99 -0.33 11.20 -1.40
N LEU A 100 0.01 10.90 -0.15
CA LEU A 100 0.21 11.91 0.90
C LEU A 100 1.68 12.29 1.11
N ASP A 101 2.61 11.44 0.71
CA ASP A 101 4.04 11.59 0.96
C ASP A 101 4.86 11.52 -0.32
N GLU A 102 5.23 12.69 -0.84
CA GLU A 102 6.05 12.84 -2.05
C GLU A 102 7.48 12.32 -1.89
N THR A 103 7.93 12.01 -0.66
CA THR A 103 9.27 11.47 -0.42
C THR A 103 9.34 9.94 -0.57
N GLY A 104 8.19 9.26 -0.50
CA GLY A 104 8.10 7.80 -0.47
C GLY A 104 8.48 7.16 0.88
N GLU A 105 8.88 7.94 1.88
CA GLU A 105 9.28 7.47 3.22
C GLU A 105 8.15 6.65 3.86
N GLY A 106 6.93 7.17 3.84
CA GLY A 106 5.76 6.51 4.40
C GLY A 106 5.48 5.16 3.74
N ALA A 107 5.65 5.05 2.42
CA ALA A 107 5.46 3.78 1.71
C ALA A 107 6.51 2.74 2.11
N ALA A 108 7.77 3.17 2.24
CA ALA A 108 8.85 2.31 2.74
C ALA A 108 8.56 1.83 4.17
N ASN A 109 8.14 2.72 5.05
CA ASN A 109 7.87 2.40 6.46
C ASN A 109 6.67 1.47 6.64
N VAL A 110 5.58 1.68 5.89
CA VAL A 110 4.42 0.78 5.90
C VAL A 110 4.81 -0.62 5.42
N THR A 111 5.60 -0.72 4.36
CA THR A 111 6.03 -2.02 3.82
C THR A 111 6.99 -2.73 4.78
N ALA A 112 7.93 -2.00 5.39
CA ALA A 112 8.80 -2.55 6.41
C ALA A 112 8.04 -3.01 7.66
N TRP A 113 7.00 -2.27 8.08
CA TRP A 113 6.12 -2.71 9.16
C TRP A 113 5.33 -3.97 8.80
N LEU A 114 4.81 -4.06 7.57
CA LEU A 114 4.15 -5.28 7.09
C LEU A 114 5.12 -6.49 7.10
N GLU A 115 6.37 -6.26 6.73
CA GLU A 115 7.43 -7.28 6.80
C GLU A 115 7.63 -7.80 8.23
N GLU A 116 7.75 -6.89 9.22
CA GLU A 116 7.87 -7.25 10.64
C GLU A 116 6.66 -8.07 11.11
N LEU A 117 5.45 -7.68 10.72
CA LEU A 117 4.23 -8.41 11.08
C LEU A 117 4.16 -9.81 10.45
N VAL A 118 4.60 -9.95 9.19
CA VAL A 118 4.66 -11.25 8.51
C VAL A 118 5.70 -12.14 9.16
N ASP A 119 6.82 -11.59 9.61
CA ASP A 119 7.90 -12.35 10.24
C ASP A 119 7.50 -12.83 11.65
N GLU A 120 7.01 -11.90 12.48
CA GLU A 120 6.83 -12.15 13.91
C GLU A 120 5.42 -12.64 14.27
N HIS A 121 4.42 -12.35 13.43
CA HIS A 121 3.01 -12.51 13.78
C HIS A 121 2.16 -13.17 12.70
N TRP A 122 2.76 -13.91 11.76
CA TRP A 122 2.07 -14.51 10.62
C TRP A 122 0.72 -15.16 10.97
N ASP A 123 0.69 -16.06 11.94
CA ASP A 123 -0.51 -16.82 12.30
C ASP A 123 -1.62 -15.93 12.90
N LEU A 124 -1.24 -14.84 13.58
CA LEU A 124 -2.14 -13.93 14.28
C LEU A 124 -2.55 -12.71 13.42
N LEU A 125 -1.79 -12.40 12.37
CA LEU A 125 -2.04 -11.26 11.49
C LEU A 125 -3.40 -11.37 10.79
N ASN A 126 -4.20 -10.30 10.73
CA ASN A 126 -5.48 -10.40 10.06
C ASN A 126 -5.33 -10.42 8.52
N PRO A 127 -6.14 -11.21 7.79
CA PRO A 127 -7.36 -11.90 8.25
C PRO A 127 -7.08 -13.15 9.09
N HIS A 128 -7.71 -13.20 10.27
CA HIS A 128 -7.78 -14.38 11.12
C HIS A 128 -9.25 -14.75 11.31
N ILE A 129 -9.66 -15.89 10.74
CA ILE A 129 -11.06 -16.33 10.73
C ILE A 129 -11.33 -17.18 11.97
N ASP A 130 -12.43 -16.96 12.68
CA ASP A 130 -12.77 -17.79 13.83
C ASP A 130 -12.95 -19.26 13.42
N ALA A 131 -12.47 -20.19 14.26
CA ALA A 131 -12.51 -21.64 13.98
C ALA A 131 -13.92 -22.13 13.64
N ALA A 132 -14.94 -21.62 14.33
CA ALA A 132 -16.35 -21.95 14.07
C ALA A 132 -16.84 -21.52 12.66
N SER A 133 -16.18 -20.53 12.05
CA SER A 133 -16.53 -20.00 10.72
C SER A 133 -15.74 -20.65 9.57
N LEU A 134 -14.64 -21.35 9.87
CA LEU A 134 -13.81 -22.01 8.86
C LEU A 134 -14.47 -23.24 8.24
N ASN A 135 -15.43 -23.87 8.94
CA ASN A 135 -16.03 -25.15 8.54
C ASN A 135 -14.96 -26.16 8.10
N ALA A 136 -13.95 -26.38 8.95
CA ALA A 136 -12.81 -27.21 8.64
C ALA A 136 -12.98 -28.65 9.14
N ASP A 137 -12.50 -29.61 8.35
CA ASP A 137 -12.62 -31.03 8.66
C ASP A 137 -11.44 -31.56 9.51
N SER A 138 -10.34 -30.80 9.57
CA SER A 138 -9.14 -31.09 10.36
C SER A 138 -8.37 -29.81 10.70
N ASP A 139 -7.38 -29.91 11.59
CA ASP A 139 -6.49 -28.78 11.92
C ASP A 139 -5.67 -28.32 10.69
N ASP A 140 -5.23 -29.26 9.85
CA ASP A 140 -4.51 -28.95 8.61
C ASP A 140 -5.41 -28.23 7.58
N ASP A 141 -6.67 -28.64 7.46
CA ASP A 141 -7.66 -27.96 6.61
C ASP A 141 -7.98 -26.55 7.15
N ALA A 142 -8.12 -26.41 8.48
CA ALA A 142 -8.32 -25.11 9.11
C ALA A 142 -7.15 -24.17 8.83
N LYS A 143 -5.91 -24.65 8.99
CA LYS A 143 -4.69 -23.88 8.71
C LYS A 143 -4.60 -23.48 7.24
N THR A 144 -4.93 -24.39 6.33
CA THR A 144 -4.96 -24.14 4.89
C THR A 144 -5.94 -23.01 4.56
N LYS A 145 -7.18 -23.08 5.04
CA LYS A 145 -8.20 -22.04 4.84
C LYS A 145 -7.81 -20.68 5.43
N GLN A 146 -7.12 -20.66 6.58
CA GLN A 146 -6.58 -19.42 7.16
C GLN A 146 -5.55 -18.77 6.24
N TYR A 147 -4.61 -19.57 5.72
CA TYR A 147 -3.54 -19.05 4.88
C TYR A 147 -4.06 -18.63 3.51
N GLU A 148 -5.05 -19.32 2.95
CA GLU A 148 -5.78 -18.88 1.74
C GLU A 148 -6.41 -17.50 1.92
N ALA A 149 -7.03 -17.24 3.09
CA ALA A 149 -7.62 -15.94 3.38
C ALA A 149 -6.55 -14.83 3.42
N LYS A 150 -5.38 -15.10 4.02
CA LYS A 150 -4.25 -14.15 4.05
C LYS A 150 -3.66 -13.91 2.66
N ILE A 151 -3.44 -14.97 1.87
CA ILE A 151 -2.99 -14.87 0.47
C ILE A 151 -3.97 -14.00 -0.33
N LYS A 152 -5.28 -14.22 -0.17
CA LYS A 152 -6.32 -13.41 -0.82
C LYS A 152 -6.28 -11.93 -0.41
N ALA A 153 -5.91 -11.63 0.84
CA ALA A 153 -5.72 -10.25 1.28
C ALA A 153 -4.51 -9.60 0.59
N PHE A 154 -3.39 -10.33 0.45
CA PHE A 154 -2.21 -9.84 -0.28
C PHE A 154 -2.46 -9.56 -1.76
N PHE A 155 -3.36 -10.31 -2.41
CA PHE A 155 -3.68 -10.10 -3.83
C PHE A 155 -4.16 -8.69 -4.14
N GLN A 156 -4.80 -7.98 -3.20
CA GLN A 156 -5.15 -6.58 -3.44
C GLN A 156 -3.91 -5.69 -3.60
N ILE A 157 -2.83 -5.99 -2.88
CA ILE A 157 -1.57 -5.26 -2.99
C ILE A 157 -0.79 -5.71 -4.22
N CYS A 158 -0.67 -7.02 -4.42
CA CYS A 158 0.18 -7.64 -5.44
C CYS A 158 -0.36 -7.50 -6.86
N GLY A 159 -1.69 -7.53 -7.03
CA GLY A 159 -2.35 -7.58 -8.33
C GLY A 159 -2.12 -8.88 -9.11
N ASP A 160 -2.92 -9.07 -10.15
CA ASP A 160 -2.72 -10.08 -11.21
C ASP A 160 -2.12 -9.45 -12.49
N SER A 161 -1.98 -8.13 -12.46
CA SER A 161 -1.47 -7.23 -13.50
C SER A 161 -1.04 -5.91 -12.86
N GLU A 162 -0.32 -5.06 -13.60
CA GLU A 162 0.02 -3.71 -13.15
C GLU A 162 -1.22 -2.90 -12.76
N ASP A 163 -2.25 -2.89 -13.59
CA ASP A 163 -3.46 -2.08 -13.40
C ASP A 163 -4.42 -2.62 -12.33
N SER A 164 -4.24 -3.86 -11.88
CA SER A 164 -4.98 -4.44 -10.75
C SER A 164 -4.26 -4.28 -9.41
N CYS A 165 -3.00 -3.81 -9.41
CA CYS A 165 -2.30 -3.44 -8.17
C CYS A 165 -2.99 -2.25 -7.52
N LEU A 166 -3.28 -2.35 -6.22
CA LEU A 166 -3.87 -1.27 -5.45
C LEU A 166 -3.08 0.05 -5.56
N ILE A 167 -1.75 -0.03 -5.64
CA ILE A 167 -0.87 1.14 -5.69
C ILE A 167 -0.66 1.71 -7.10
N TYR A 168 -1.22 1.09 -8.15
CA TYR A 168 -1.01 1.53 -9.54
C TYR A 168 -1.44 2.97 -9.78
N GLY A 169 -2.69 3.30 -9.45
CA GLY A 169 -3.22 4.65 -9.58
C GLY A 169 -2.41 5.68 -8.78
N PRO A 170 -2.15 5.44 -7.47
CA PRO A 170 -1.29 6.30 -6.67
C PRO A 170 0.10 6.54 -7.28
N LEU A 171 0.78 5.48 -7.74
CA LEU A 171 2.10 5.57 -8.35
C LEU A 171 2.11 6.36 -9.66
N LEU A 172 1.09 6.20 -10.52
CA LEU A 172 0.96 6.99 -11.75
C LEU A 172 0.89 8.50 -11.46
N MET A 173 0.28 8.88 -10.34
CA MET A 173 0.13 10.27 -9.92
C MET A 173 1.28 10.74 -9.02
N PHE A 174 2.23 9.87 -8.69
CA PHE A 174 3.36 10.21 -7.83
C PHE A 174 4.31 11.19 -8.54
N PRO A 175 4.66 12.33 -7.91
CA PRO A 175 5.58 13.29 -8.49
C PRO A 175 7.03 12.77 -8.46
N ILE A 176 7.75 12.92 -9.58
CA ILE A 176 9.17 12.53 -9.69
C ILE A 176 10.06 13.76 -9.50
N ILE A 177 9.79 14.83 -10.26
CA ILE A 177 10.48 16.12 -10.19
C ILE A 177 9.45 17.22 -10.36
N GLY A 178 9.26 18.05 -9.33
CA GLY A 178 8.23 19.09 -9.34
C GLY A 178 6.83 18.47 -9.51
N ASP A 179 6.08 18.97 -10.48
CA ASP A 179 4.73 18.51 -10.85
C ASP A 179 4.73 17.42 -11.94
N VAL A 180 5.91 16.94 -12.34
CA VAL A 180 6.04 15.85 -13.32
C VAL A 180 5.77 14.52 -12.64
N THR A 181 4.59 13.97 -12.89
CA THR A 181 4.19 12.64 -12.41
C THR A 181 4.72 11.52 -13.30
N PHE A 182 4.72 10.29 -12.78
CA PHE A 182 5.07 9.11 -13.58
C PHE A 182 4.17 8.94 -14.81
N PHE A 183 2.87 9.25 -14.70
CA PHE A 183 1.96 9.27 -15.84
C PHE A 183 2.38 10.27 -16.93
N ARG A 184 2.76 11.50 -16.55
CA ARG A 184 3.26 12.51 -17.50
C ARG A 184 4.51 12.04 -18.22
N PHE A 185 5.43 11.41 -17.48
CA PHE A 185 6.64 10.82 -18.05
C PHE A 185 6.32 9.71 -19.06
N GLN A 186 5.52 8.70 -18.68
CA GLN A 186 5.13 7.61 -19.58
C GLN A 186 4.38 8.11 -20.82
N SER A 187 3.51 9.12 -20.67
CA SER A 187 2.78 9.74 -21.77
C SER A 187 3.74 10.44 -22.74
N ALA A 188 4.72 11.17 -22.22
CA ALA A 188 5.75 11.83 -23.03
C ALA A 188 6.64 10.80 -23.76
N GLU A 189 7.01 9.68 -23.13
CA GLU A 189 7.73 8.58 -23.81
C GLU A 189 6.93 8.02 -24.99
N LYS A 190 5.66 7.67 -24.77
CA LYS A 190 4.78 7.13 -25.82
C LYS A 190 4.58 8.10 -26.99
N LYS A 191 4.58 9.40 -26.73
CA LYS A 191 4.44 10.45 -27.74
C LYS A 191 5.75 10.91 -28.37
N GLY A 192 6.90 10.43 -27.89
CA GLY A 192 8.22 10.92 -28.33
C GLY A 192 8.53 12.35 -27.87
N GLU A 193 7.88 12.84 -26.82
CA GLU A 193 7.95 14.21 -26.30
C GLU A 193 8.90 14.35 -25.09
N THR A 194 9.69 13.32 -24.78
CA THR A 194 10.61 13.33 -23.61
C THR A 194 11.60 14.49 -23.61
N ASN A 195 12.05 14.96 -24.77
CA ASN A 195 12.94 16.12 -24.88
C ASN A 195 12.27 17.42 -24.41
N LYS A 196 10.95 17.56 -24.63
CA LYS A 196 10.16 18.70 -24.15
C LYS A 196 10.09 18.67 -22.63
N LEU A 197 9.77 17.50 -22.06
CA LEU A 197 9.72 17.30 -20.62
C LEU A 197 11.09 17.57 -19.96
N LYS A 198 12.18 17.08 -20.56
CA LYS A 198 13.56 17.37 -20.09
C LYS A 198 13.88 18.86 -20.08
N SER A 199 13.45 19.60 -21.11
CA SER A 199 13.66 21.04 -21.21
C SER A 199 12.87 21.81 -20.16
N GLU A 200 11.64 21.37 -19.87
CA GLU A 200 10.75 21.93 -18.84
C GLU A 200 11.34 21.77 -17.44
N ILE A 201 11.88 20.59 -17.10
CA ILE A 201 12.44 20.33 -15.76
C ILE A 201 13.89 20.79 -15.59
N ALA A 202 14.61 21.09 -16.68
CA ALA A 202 16.04 21.44 -16.65
C ALA A 202 16.44 22.49 -15.58
N PRO A 203 15.65 23.56 -15.34
CA PRO A 203 15.95 24.54 -14.29
C PRO A 203 15.93 23.97 -12.87
N TYR A 204 15.17 22.89 -12.64
CA TYR A 204 14.90 22.35 -11.31
C TYR A 204 15.76 21.11 -10.98
N ILE A 205 16.36 20.45 -11.98
CA ILE A 205 17.09 19.17 -11.80
C ILE A 205 18.11 19.22 -10.66
N GLN A 206 18.95 20.26 -10.59
CA GLN A 206 19.99 20.34 -9.55
C GLN A 206 19.40 20.50 -8.15
N GLN A 207 18.30 21.25 -8.03
CA GLN A 207 17.61 21.46 -6.76
C GLN A 207 16.85 20.21 -6.32
N SER A 208 16.31 19.43 -7.27
CA SER A 208 15.54 18.21 -6.99
C SER A 208 16.39 16.98 -6.73
N LYS A 209 17.70 17.02 -7.03
CA LYS A 209 18.59 15.86 -6.89
C LYS A 209 18.58 15.22 -5.50
N PRO A 210 18.63 15.95 -4.37
CA PRO A 210 18.54 15.34 -3.05
C PRO A 210 17.22 14.61 -2.80
N GLN A 211 16.09 15.19 -3.24
CA GLN A 211 14.77 14.60 -3.07
C GLN A 211 14.62 13.33 -3.91
N VAL A 212 15.10 13.36 -5.16
CA VAL A 212 15.12 12.18 -6.04
C VAL A 212 16.00 11.07 -5.46
N GLN A 213 17.16 11.42 -4.88
CA GLN A 213 18.04 10.46 -4.22
C GLN A 213 17.33 9.77 -3.04
N LEU A 214 16.66 10.54 -2.19
CA LEU A 214 15.86 9.99 -1.07
C LEU A 214 14.72 9.10 -1.57
N LEU A 215 14.01 9.53 -2.61
CA LEU A 215 12.95 8.74 -3.21
C LEU A 215 13.49 7.38 -3.70
N VAL A 216 14.63 7.37 -4.39
CA VAL A 216 15.27 6.12 -4.84
C VAL A 216 15.65 5.22 -3.66
N GLU A 217 16.16 5.79 -2.57
CA GLU A 217 16.51 5.04 -1.35
C GLU A 217 15.28 4.42 -0.67
N HIS A 218 14.19 5.19 -0.52
CA HIS A 218 12.94 4.70 0.07
C HIS A 218 12.27 3.65 -0.81
N LEU A 219 12.26 3.87 -2.12
CA LEU A 219 11.81 2.87 -3.07
C LEU A 219 12.65 1.59 -2.88
N ASP A 220 13.99 1.65 -2.94
CA ASP A 220 14.80 0.43 -2.79
C ASP A 220 14.55 -0.30 -1.45
N ALA A 221 14.35 0.45 -0.36
CA ALA A 221 13.94 -0.14 0.91
C ALA A 221 12.59 -0.88 0.80
N MET A 222 11.59 -0.26 0.18
CA MET A 222 10.30 -0.90 -0.09
C MET A 222 10.45 -2.17 -0.94
N ARG A 223 11.27 -2.13 -2.01
CA ARG A 223 11.55 -3.28 -2.87
C ARG A 223 12.13 -4.45 -2.07
N ARG A 224 13.11 -4.18 -1.20
CA ARG A 224 13.73 -5.20 -0.34
C ARG A 224 12.70 -5.83 0.59
N SER A 225 11.85 -5.03 1.23
CA SER A 225 10.76 -5.54 2.09
C SER A 225 9.72 -6.35 1.30
N CYS A 226 9.31 -5.93 0.10
CA CYS A 226 8.42 -6.70 -0.77
C CYS A 226 8.99 -8.09 -1.12
N LEU A 227 10.28 -8.17 -1.46
CA LEU A 227 10.96 -9.44 -1.74
C LEU A 227 11.01 -10.34 -0.51
N SER A 228 11.38 -9.78 0.64
CA SER A 228 11.42 -10.49 1.93
C SER A 228 10.04 -11.01 2.35
N ILE A 229 8.99 -10.19 2.23
CA ILE A 229 7.61 -10.60 2.49
C ILE A 229 7.22 -11.77 1.58
N SER A 230 7.54 -11.70 0.29
CA SER A 230 7.24 -12.79 -0.64
C SER A 230 7.93 -14.08 -0.24
N GLU A 231 9.22 -14.02 0.10
CA GLU A 231 9.99 -15.19 0.55
C GLU A 231 9.37 -15.82 1.82
N LYS A 232 9.08 -15.00 2.83
CA LYS A 232 8.50 -15.45 4.12
C LYS A 232 7.12 -16.06 3.93
N VAL A 233 6.22 -15.36 3.22
CA VAL A 233 4.86 -15.88 2.95
C VAL A 233 4.93 -17.19 2.17
N ASN A 234 5.81 -17.28 1.17
CA ASN A 234 5.96 -18.49 0.37
C ASN A 234 6.54 -19.66 1.19
N ALA A 235 7.39 -19.38 2.17
CA ALA A 235 7.88 -20.39 3.10
C ALA A 235 6.75 -20.93 4.00
N TYR A 236 5.78 -20.09 4.40
CA TYR A 236 4.60 -20.53 5.17
C TYR A 236 3.60 -21.32 4.32
N THR A 237 3.39 -20.93 3.06
CA THR A 237 2.31 -21.49 2.22
C THR A 237 2.72 -22.77 1.48
N LYS A 238 4.00 -22.89 1.09
CA LYS A 238 4.51 -24.04 0.33
C LYS A 238 4.29 -25.40 1.00
N PRO A 239 4.49 -25.59 2.33
CA PRO A 239 4.21 -26.87 3.00
C PRO A 239 2.73 -27.29 2.95
N LEU A 240 1.81 -26.34 2.76
CA LEU A 240 0.37 -26.59 2.66
C LEU A 240 -0.09 -26.77 1.20
N GLY A 241 0.83 -26.73 0.23
CA GLY A 241 0.49 -26.80 -1.20
C GLY A 241 -0.26 -25.58 -1.73
N LEU A 242 -0.26 -24.47 -0.99
CA LEU A 242 -0.93 -23.24 -1.37
C LEU A 242 -0.07 -22.39 -2.32
N PRO A 243 -0.69 -21.59 -3.21
CA PRO A 243 0.04 -20.64 -4.03
C PRO A 243 0.77 -19.62 -3.14
N GLY A 244 1.95 -19.22 -3.59
CA GLY A 244 2.67 -18.11 -3.00
C GLY A 244 2.11 -16.75 -3.41
N ILE A 245 2.68 -15.70 -2.84
CA ILE A 245 2.50 -14.32 -3.29
C ILE A 245 3.80 -13.84 -3.97
N ASN A 246 3.67 -12.82 -4.81
CA ASN A 246 4.81 -12.09 -5.34
C ASN A 246 4.38 -10.66 -5.65
N PHE A 247 5.31 -9.72 -5.49
CA PHE A 247 5.08 -8.30 -5.80
C PHE A 247 5.53 -7.95 -7.22
N THR A 248 5.54 -8.89 -8.18
CA THR A 248 6.14 -8.66 -9.52
C THR A 248 5.63 -7.39 -10.18
N PHE A 249 4.33 -7.14 -10.14
CA PHE A 249 3.71 -5.96 -10.72
C PHE A 249 3.98 -4.68 -9.92
N VAL A 250 3.95 -4.75 -8.59
CA VAL A 250 4.39 -3.65 -7.73
C VAL A 250 5.85 -3.26 -8.02
N LEU A 251 6.70 -4.27 -8.28
CA LEU A 251 8.10 -4.07 -8.61
C LEU A 251 8.31 -3.54 -10.03
N SER A 252 7.49 -3.94 -11.01
CA SER A 252 7.61 -3.41 -12.37
C SER A 252 7.21 -1.93 -12.48
N LEU A 253 6.35 -1.44 -11.58
CA LEU A 253 5.81 -0.08 -11.61
C LEU A 253 6.77 1.03 -11.15
N GLY A 254 7.83 0.71 -10.40
CA GLY A 254 8.71 1.72 -9.80
C GLY A 254 10.19 1.36 -9.71
N PHE A 255 10.60 0.16 -10.14
CA PHE A 255 11.92 -0.38 -9.82
C PHE A 255 12.75 -0.84 -11.01
N VAL A 256 12.28 -0.59 -12.23
CA VAL A 256 13.06 -0.84 -13.44
C VAL A 256 13.77 0.45 -13.82
N ALA A 257 15.03 0.55 -13.40
CA ALA A 257 16.03 1.38 -14.05
C ALA A 257 16.85 0.52 -15.01
#